data_AF-A0AAV5IZT9-F1
#
_entry.id   AF-A0AAV5IZT9-F1
#
_cell.length_a   1.000
_cell.length_b   1.000
_cell.length_c   1.000
_cell.angle_alpha   90.00
_cell.angle_beta   90.00
_cell.angle_gamma   90.00
#
_symmetry.space_group_name_H-M   'P 1'
#
loop_
_entity.id
_entity.type
_entity.pdbx_description
1 polymer ?
#
loop_
_entity_poly.entity_id
_entity_poly.type
_entity_poly.pdbx_seq_one_letter_code
_entity_poly.pdbx_strand_id
1 'polypeptide(L)'
;MGFVNIKLKNSSLWRITNNNKKIIGKTTRQVSASDPLATADKGKTNILMYCTGGIRCDVYSTILRQQGFQNLYTLKGGVSNYLKNEGPVEWVGNLFVFDSRLSLPPSAYNPEATTDASSIQQTSQKNKFARCYICGSQVSELRHRNCANLDCNLLFLCCTECVKDLRGCCSLNCMSAPRLRPVLPGHQRYKKWYIYRDLGMHNELQC
;
A
#
# COMPACT_ATOMS: atom_id res chain seq x y z
N MET A 1 4.19 -24.96 -14.64
CA MET A 1 3.13 -24.94 -13.60
C MET A 1 2.91 -23.50 -13.16
N GLY A 2 1.66 -23.01 -13.16
CA GLY A 2 1.35 -21.62 -12.81
C GLY A 2 1.04 -21.45 -11.32
N PHE A 3 1.22 -20.22 -10.80
CA PHE A 3 0.84 -19.82 -9.44
C PHE A 3 -0.25 -18.75 -9.46
N VAL A 4 -1.19 -18.84 -8.53
CA VAL A 4 -2.07 -17.73 -8.15
C VAL A 4 -1.34 -16.89 -7.11
N ASN A 5 -0.95 -15.67 -7.46
CA ASN A 5 -0.23 -14.79 -6.53
C ASN A 5 -1.20 -13.93 -5.72
N ILE A 6 -1.07 -13.94 -4.41
CA ILE A 6 -1.87 -13.16 -3.47
C ILE A 6 -0.97 -12.17 -2.72
N LYS A 7 -1.16 -10.88 -2.98
CA LYS A 7 -0.55 -9.79 -2.20
C LYS A 7 -1.48 -9.39 -1.06
N LEU A 8 -1.09 -9.65 0.18
CA LEU A 8 -1.83 -9.23 1.37
C LEU A 8 -1.45 -7.79 1.74
N LYS A 9 -2.40 -6.85 1.65
CA LYS A 9 -2.16 -5.41 1.77
C LYS A 9 -2.55 -4.80 3.11
N ASN A 10 -3.62 -5.24 3.75
CA ASN A 10 -3.96 -4.92 5.15
C ASN A 10 -4.85 -6.03 5.72
N SER A 11 -5.36 -5.87 6.95
CA SER A 11 -6.24 -6.86 7.60
C SER A 11 -7.52 -7.16 6.80
N SER A 12 -7.95 -6.22 5.96
CA SER A 12 -9.24 -6.27 5.26
C SER A 12 -9.12 -6.41 3.75
N LEU A 13 -7.91 -6.34 3.16
CA LEU A 13 -7.68 -6.23 1.73
C LEU A 13 -6.50 -7.09 1.27
N TRP A 14 -6.76 -7.90 0.26
CA TRP A 14 -5.76 -8.61 -0.50
C TRP A 14 -5.99 -8.41 -2.00
N ARG A 15 -4.93 -8.61 -2.79
CA ARG A 15 -4.94 -8.47 -4.24
C ARG A 15 -4.44 -9.76 -4.86
N ILE A 16 -5.26 -10.40 -5.69
CA ILE A 16 -4.82 -11.48 -6.57
C ILE A 16 -4.23 -10.89 -7.84
N THR A 17 -3.07 -11.41 -8.23
CA THR A 17 -2.48 -11.23 -9.55
C THR A 17 -2.27 -12.60 -10.17
N ASN A 18 -3.08 -12.94 -11.16
CA ASN A 18 -2.91 -14.15 -11.97
C ASN A 18 -2.85 -13.72 -13.45
N ASN A 19 -1.78 -14.05 -14.17
CA ASN A 19 -1.61 -13.75 -15.60
C ASN A 19 -2.08 -12.33 -15.99
N ASN A 20 -1.56 -11.30 -15.34
CA ASN A 20 -1.92 -9.88 -15.54
C ASN A 20 -3.37 -9.46 -15.20
N LYS A 21 -4.23 -10.35 -14.70
CA LYS A 21 -5.56 -9.98 -14.18
C LYS A 21 -5.45 -9.55 -12.70
N LYS A 22 -5.97 -8.35 -12.41
CA LYS A 22 -5.93 -7.69 -11.10
C LYS A 22 -7.32 -7.76 -10.45
N ILE A 23 -7.44 -8.47 -9.33
CA ILE A 23 -8.70 -8.56 -8.58
C ILE A 23 -8.43 -8.22 -7.11
N ILE A 24 -9.31 -7.40 -6.50
CA ILE A 24 -9.21 -6.93 -5.11
C ILE A 24 -10.28 -7.65 -4.29
N GLY A 25 -9.88 -8.38 -3.25
CA GLY A 25 -10.79 -9.09 -2.33
C GLY A 25 -10.82 -8.46 -0.93
N LYS A 26 -11.94 -8.64 -0.21
CA LYS A 26 -12.12 -8.23 1.19
C LYS A 26 -12.11 -9.44 2.13
N THR A 27 -11.62 -9.26 3.36
CA THR A 27 -11.48 -10.33 4.38
C THR A 27 -12.76 -10.63 5.17
N THR A 28 -13.84 -9.87 4.96
CA THR A 28 -15.10 -10.12 5.68
C THR A 28 -15.74 -11.40 5.18
N ARG A 29 -16.41 -12.17 6.07
CA ARG A 29 -17.13 -13.45 5.88
C ARG A 29 -18.03 -13.62 4.63
N GLN A 30 -18.14 -12.60 3.78
CA GLN A 30 -18.81 -12.69 2.50
C GLN A 30 -17.78 -13.05 1.41
N VAL A 31 -17.70 -14.35 1.12
CA VAL A 31 -17.18 -14.84 -0.15
C VAL A 31 -18.05 -14.21 -1.24
N SER A 32 -17.59 -13.12 -1.83
CA SER A 32 -18.27 -12.51 -2.96
C SER A 32 -18.18 -13.46 -4.15
N ALA A 33 -19.20 -13.55 -5.00
CA ALA A 33 -19.14 -14.32 -6.26
C ALA A 33 -17.96 -13.91 -7.19
N SER A 34 -17.32 -12.76 -6.91
CA SER A 34 -16.10 -12.28 -7.57
C SER A 34 -14.79 -12.79 -6.95
N ASP A 35 -14.82 -13.64 -5.92
CA ASP A 35 -13.61 -14.20 -5.31
C ASP A 35 -12.96 -15.21 -6.29
N PRO A 36 -11.76 -14.91 -6.83
CA PRO A 36 -11.07 -15.79 -7.77
C PRO A 36 -10.71 -17.16 -7.19
N LEU A 37 -10.76 -17.32 -5.86
CA LEU A 37 -10.52 -18.59 -5.19
C LEU A 37 -11.81 -19.41 -5.02
N ALA A 38 -13.00 -18.84 -5.23
CA ALA A 38 -14.26 -19.54 -5.03
C ALA A 38 -14.46 -20.72 -6.00
N THR A 39 -13.99 -20.59 -7.23
CA THR A 39 -14.09 -21.62 -8.28
C THR A 39 -12.81 -22.44 -8.46
N ALA A 40 -11.78 -22.20 -7.64
CA ALA A 40 -10.48 -22.83 -7.80
C ALA A 40 -10.47 -24.27 -7.27
N ASP A 41 -9.81 -25.18 -7.99
CA ASP A 41 -9.56 -26.54 -7.50
C ASP A 41 -8.55 -26.47 -6.36
N LYS A 42 -9.02 -26.74 -5.14
CA LYS A 42 -8.26 -26.56 -3.91
C LYS A 42 -7.05 -27.51 -3.78
N GLY A 43 -7.09 -28.69 -4.43
CA GLY A 43 -6.02 -29.67 -4.42
C GLY A 43 -4.96 -29.42 -5.49
N LYS A 44 -5.31 -28.77 -6.60
CA LYS A 44 -4.39 -28.50 -7.72
C LYS A 44 -3.84 -27.08 -7.75
N THR A 45 -4.54 -26.12 -7.16
CA THR A 45 -4.17 -24.70 -7.26
C THR A 45 -2.96 -24.38 -6.39
N ASN A 46 -1.85 -24.03 -7.02
CA ASN A 46 -0.68 -23.49 -6.33
C ASN A 46 -0.88 -22.01 -6.00
N ILE A 47 -0.86 -21.65 -4.73
CA ILE A 47 -1.06 -20.28 -4.25
C ILE A 47 0.23 -19.76 -3.65
N LEU A 48 0.79 -18.70 -4.25
CA LEU A 48 1.93 -17.97 -3.67
C LEU A 48 1.44 -16.71 -2.96
N MET A 49 1.70 -16.60 -1.67
CA MET A 49 1.33 -15.45 -0.84
C MET A 49 2.56 -14.64 -0.47
N TYR A 50 2.43 -13.32 -0.52
CA TYR A 50 3.43 -12.42 0.02
C TYR A 50 2.80 -11.18 0.65
N CYS A 51 3.48 -10.66 1.67
CA CYS A 51 3.15 -9.40 2.32
C CYS A 51 4.46 -8.70 2.71
N THR A 52 4.40 -7.48 3.25
CA THR A 52 5.60 -6.69 3.58
C THR A 52 6.63 -7.49 4.39
N GLY A 53 6.23 -8.15 5.48
CA GLY A 53 7.15 -8.84 6.40
C GLY A 53 6.77 -10.28 6.76
N GLY A 54 5.97 -10.97 5.95
CA GLY A 54 5.62 -12.39 6.16
C GLY A 54 4.41 -12.66 7.06
N ILE A 55 4.26 -11.97 8.20
CA ILE A 55 3.28 -12.33 9.26
C ILE A 55 1.83 -12.53 8.80
N ARG A 56 1.35 -11.73 7.83
CA ARG A 56 -0.03 -11.89 7.31
C ARG A 56 -0.19 -13.14 6.46
N CYS A 57 0.87 -13.55 5.77
CA CYS A 57 0.87 -14.79 5.01
C CYS A 57 0.74 -15.99 5.94
N ASP A 58 1.37 -15.95 7.12
CA ASP A 58 1.27 -17.02 8.11
C ASP A 58 -0.19 -17.19 8.56
N VAL A 59 -0.84 -16.08 8.95
CA VAL A 59 -2.25 -16.07 9.36
C VAL A 59 -3.18 -16.50 8.22
N TYR A 60 -3.00 -15.94 7.02
CA TYR A 60 -3.89 -16.21 5.89
C TYR A 60 -3.70 -17.64 5.35
N SER A 61 -2.49 -18.20 5.45
CA SER A 61 -2.23 -19.59 5.09
C SER A 61 -3.07 -20.55 5.93
N THR A 62 -3.22 -20.29 7.24
CA THR A 62 -4.08 -21.09 8.11
C THR A 62 -5.54 -21.04 7.67
N ILE A 63 -6.04 -19.87 7.28
CA ILE A 63 -7.42 -19.71 6.77
C ILE A 63 -7.60 -20.51 5.46
N LEU A 64 -6.66 -20.40 4.52
CA LEU A 64 -6.75 -21.14 3.25
C LEU A 64 -6.64 -22.66 3.44
N ARG A 65 -5.82 -23.13 4.38
CA ARG A 65 -5.76 -24.55 4.75
C ARG A 65 -7.10 -25.04 5.29
N GLN A 66 -7.74 -24.28 6.18
CA GLN A 66 -9.08 -24.60 6.70
C GLN A 66 -10.14 -24.62 5.59
N GLN A 67 -9.97 -23.79 4.55
CA GLN A 67 -10.84 -23.80 3.37
C GLN A 67 -10.55 -24.96 2.42
N GLY A 68 -9.49 -25.74 2.63
CA GLY A 68 -9.14 -26.95 1.89
C GLY A 68 -8.01 -26.79 0.86
N PHE A 69 -7.39 -25.62 0.75
CA PHE A 69 -6.24 -25.44 -0.15
C PHE A 69 -5.00 -26.14 0.39
N GLN A 70 -4.36 -26.93 -0.48
CA GLN A 70 -3.21 -27.77 -0.10
C GLN A 70 -1.87 -27.11 -0.47
N ASN A 71 -1.78 -26.56 -1.68
CA ASN A 71 -0.52 -26.06 -2.24
C ASN A 71 -0.33 -24.57 -1.94
N LEU A 72 0.04 -24.27 -0.69
CA LEU A 72 0.25 -22.91 -0.20
C LEU A 72 1.73 -22.61 -0.01
N TYR A 73 2.20 -21.55 -0.67
CA TYR A 73 3.57 -21.09 -0.64
C TYR A 73 3.62 -19.66 -0.11
N THR A 74 4.64 -19.35 0.68
CA THR A 74 4.81 -18.02 1.28
C THR A 74 6.23 -17.53 1.07
N LEU A 75 6.37 -16.25 0.75
CA LEU A 75 7.69 -15.61 0.73
C LEU A 75 8.22 -15.48 2.16
N LYS A 76 9.26 -16.26 2.51
CA LYS A 76 9.85 -16.28 3.85
C LYS A 76 10.37 -14.89 4.23
N GLY A 77 9.88 -14.35 5.35
CA GLY A 77 10.21 -12.99 5.81
C GLY A 77 9.58 -11.88 4.97
N GLY A 78 8.71 -12.21 4.01
CA GLY A 78 8.02 -11.25 3.14
C GLY A 78 8.93 -10.52 2.16
N VAL A 79 8.36 -9.48 1.55
CA VAL A 79 9.04 -8.68 0.53
C VAL A 79 10.27 -7.96 1.11
N SER A 80 10.26 -7.56 2.38
CA SER A 80 11.42 -6.95 3.02
C SER A 80 12.63 -7.88 3.05
N ASN A 81 12.42 -9.17 3.30
CA ASN A 81 13.49 -10.17 3.29
C ASN A 81 13.97 -10.49 1.86
N TYR A 82 13.04 -10.52 0.90
CA TYR A 82 13.39 -10.63 -0.52
C TYR A 82 14.27 -9.47 -0.99
N LEU A 83 13.86 -8.22 -0.75
CA LEU A 83 14.65 -7.04 -1.15
C LEU A 83 16.01 -7.00 -0.44
N LYS A 84 16.10 -7.54 0.77
CA LYS A 84 17.35 -7.65 1.51
C LYS A 84 18.32 -8.65 0.86
N ASN A 85 17.86 -9.85 0.50
CA ASN A 85 18.74 -10.95 0.07
C ASN A 85 18.93 -11.00 -1.45
N GLU A 86 17.87 -10.77 -2.23
CA GLU A 86 17.87 -10.87 -3.69
C GLU A 86 18.05 -9.50 -4.38
N GLY A 87 17.91 -8.40 -3.62
CA GLY A 87 17.92 -7.06 -4.17
C GLY A 87 16.63 -6.70 -4.92
N PRO A 88 16.63 -5.58 -5.68
CA PRO A 88 15.45 -5.05 -6.38
C PRO A 88 15.19 -5.69 -7.75
N VAL A 89 15.67 -6.91 -8.02
CA VAL A 89 15.54 -7.56 -9.33
C VAL A 89 14.06 -7.62 -9.72
N GLU A 90 13.68 -6.99 -10.85
CA GLU A 90 12.30 -6.86 -11.34
C GLU A 90 11.31 -6.12 -10.40
N TRP A 91 11.79 -5.51 -9.33
CA TRP A 91 10.95 -4.75 -8.40
C TRP A 91 10.71 -3.32 -8.89
N VAL A 92 9.45 -2.92 -9.00
CA VAL A 92 9.04 -1.57 -9.40
C VAL A 92 8.39 -0.81 -8.25
N GLY A 93 8.93 0.37 -7.94
CA GLY A 93 8.42 1.32 -6.96
C GLY A 93 8.94 1.11 -5.53
N ASN A 94 8.26 1.67 -4.54
CA ASN A 94 8.66 1.57 -3.13
C ASN A 94 7.84 0.51 -2.38
N LEU A 95 8.44 -0.10 -1.36
CA LEU A 95 7.76 -1.02 -0.45
C LEU A 95 7.02 -0.23 0.63
N PHE A 96 5.69 -0.35 0.68
CA PHE A 96 4.87 0.25 1.73
C PHE A 96 5.16 -0.39 3.10
N VAL A 97 5.39 0.46 4.11
CA VAL A 97 5.66 0.08 5.50
C VAL A 97 4.66 0.76 6.45
N PHE A 98 4.29 0.08 7.52
CA PHE A 98 3.18 0.47 8.40
C PHE A 98 3.60 1.41 9.55
N ASP A 99 4.53 2.32 9.30
CA ASP A 99 5.03 3.28 10.28
C ASP A 99 5.04 4.72 9.72
N SER A 100 5.82 5.62 10.31
CA SER A 100 5.92 7.02 9.88
C SER A 100 6.60 7.19 8.52
N ARG A 101 7.38 6.21 8.07
CA ARG A 101 8.15 6.23 6.82
C ARG A 101 7.24 6.04 5.60
N LEU A 102 6.07 5.41 5.78
CA LEU A 102 5.03 5.11 4.76
C LEU A 102 5.48 4.19 3.62
N SER A 103 6.59 4.49 2.97
CA SER A 103 7.20 3.64 1.96
C SER A 103 8.71 3.80 1.97
N LEU A 104 9.43 2.70 1.73
CA LEU A 104 10.88 2.69 1.62
C LEU A 104 11.30 2.24 0.21
N PRO A 105 12.31 2.90 -0.40
CA PRO A 105 12.89 2.42 -1.64
C PRO A 105 13.60 1.07 -1.40
N PRO A 106 13.81 0.26 -2.44
CA PRO A 106 14.52 -1.01 -2.31
C PRO A 106 15.92 -0.90 -1.70
N SER A 107 16.63 0.18 -2.02
CA SER A 107 17.96 0.48 -1.47
C SER A 107 18.00 0.58 0.06
N ALA A 108 16.87 0.82 0.72
CA ALA A 108 16.78 0.83 2.17
C ALA A 108 16.91 -0.57 2.81
N TYR A 109 16.79 -1.66 2.03
CA TYR A 109 16.83 -3.04 2.52
C TYR A 109 18.14 -3.75 2.19
N ASN A 110 18.82 -3.33 1.12
CA ASN A 110 20.14 -3.82 0.74
C ASN A 110 20.99 -2.65 0.22
N PRO A 111 21.68 -1.92 1.11
CA PRO A 111 22.52 -0.78 0.73
C PRO A 111 23.80 -1.23 -0.01
N GLU A 112 24.32 -2.42 0.28
CA GLU A 112 25.57 -2.93 -0.32
C GLU A 112 25.38 -3.39 -1.77
N ALA A 113 24.19 -3.85 -2.15
CA ALA A 113 23.86 -4.17 -3.54
C ALA A 113 23.81 -2.94 -4.48
N THR A 114 24.10 -1.73 -4.00
CA THR A 114 24.13 -0.50 -4.81
C THR A 114 25.53 -0.01 -5.17
N THR A 115 26.59 -0.76 -4.89
CA THR A 115 27.99 -0.33 -5.15
C THR A 115 28.38 -0.27 -6.63
N ASP A 116 27.60 -0.84 -7.55
CA ASP A 116 27.78 -0.61 -8.98
C ASP A 116 27.06 0.68 -9.39
N ALA A 117 27.78 1.79 -9.19
CA ALA A 117 27.41 3.18 -9.43
C ALA A 117 26.96 3.53 -10.87
N SER A 118 26.77 2.53 -11.74
CA SER A 118 26.15 2.65 -13.06
C SER A 118 24.63 2.42 -13.05
N SER A 119 24.07 1.91 -11.94
CA SER A 119 22.64 1.55 -11.83
C SER A 119 21.83 2.51 -10.92
N ILE A 120 22.50 3.37 -10.15
CA ILE A 120 21.88 4.39 -9.28
C ILE A 120 21.17 5.50 -10.10
N GLN A 121 21.52 5.68 -11.36
CA GLN A 121 20.88 6.68 -12.24
C GLN A 121 19.76 6.13 -13.15
N GLN A 122 19.42 4.83 -13.11
CA GLN A 122 18.44 4.25 -14.04
C GLN A 122 17.05 3.90 -13.47
N THR A 123 16.83 3.92 -12.15
CA THR A 123 15.48 3.76 -11.56
C THR A 123 14.80 5.08 -11.18
N SER A 124 15.39 6.21 -11.57
CA SER A 124 14.71 7.51 -11.71
C SER A 124 14.03 7.68 -13.08
N GLN A 125 14.03 6.65 -13.94
CA GLN A 125 13.10 6.61 -15.06
C GLN A 125 11.69 6.57 -14.50
N LYS A 126 11.00 7.71 -14.59
CA LYS A 126 9.57 8.04 -14.79
C LYS A 126 8.60 6.88 -15.12
N ASN A 127 8.76 5.69 -14.55
CA ASN A 127 7.82 4.62 -14.72
C ASN A 127 6.61 4.95 -13.87
N LYS A 128 5.58 5.40 -14.55
CA LYS A 128 4.28 5.73 -14.00
C LYS A 128 3.60 4.42 -13.54
N PHE A 129 3.92 3.97 -12.34
CA PHE A 129 3.52 2.65 -11.83
C PHE A 129 2.27 2.69 -10.93
N ALA A 130 1.72 3.87 -10.65
CA ALA A 130 0.49 4.01 -9.87
C ALA A 130 -0.42 5.14 -10.37
N ARG A 131 -1.63 5.22 -9.81
CA ARG A 131 -2.65 6.22 -10.16
C ARG A 131 -3.09 6.99 -8.93
N CYS A 132 -3.27 8.29 -9.08
CA CYS A 132 -3.92 9.15 -8.10
C CYS A 132 -5.33 8.65 -7.83
N TYR A 133 -5.71 8.55 -6.56
CA TYR A 133 -7.04 8.12 -6.15
C TYR A 133 -8.14 9.10 -6.57
N ILE A 134 -7.83 10.40 -6.65
CA ILE A 134 -8.80 11.46 -6.93
C ILE A 134 -9.01 11.65 -8.43
N CYS A 135 -7.94 11.98 -9.16
CA CYS A 135 -8.05 12.32 -10.59
C CYS A 135 -7.64 11.19 -11.54
N GLY A 136 -7.17 10.04 -11.03
CA GLY A 136 -6.73 8.92 -11.86
C GLY A 136 -5.41 9.14 -12.61
N SER A 137 -4.81 10.33 -12.50
CA SER A 137 -3.54 10.66 -13.13
C SER A 137 -2.43 9.71 -12.69
N GLN A 138 -1.51 9.43 -13.61
CA GLN A 138 -0.39 8.57 -13.32
C GLN A 138 0.62 9.27 -12.39
N VAL A 139 1.10 8.56 -11.37
CA VAL A 139 2.09 9.06 -10.42
C VAL A 139 3.35 8.20 -10.46
N SER A 140 4.51 8.85 -10.36
CA SER A 140 5.84 8.23 -10.26
C SER A 140 6.32 8.07 -8.83
N GLU A 141 5.67 8.72 -7.86
CA GLU A 141 6.01 8.65 -6.44
C GLU A 141 4.84 8.13 -5.62
N LEU A 142 5.12 7.23 -4.65
CA LEU A 142 4.12 6.67 -3.75
C LEU A 142 3.80 7.60 -2.58
N ARG A 143 3.10 8.71 -2.87
CA ARG A 143 2.59 9.65 -1.86
C ARG A 143 1.31 9.13 -1.19
N HIS A 144 1.43 8.07 -0.38
CA HIS A 144 0.33 7.64 0.48
C HIS A 144 0.12 8.67 1.59
N ARG A 145 -1.11 9.10 1.82
CA ARG A 145 -1.47 10.07 2.86
C ARG A 145 -2.81 9.70 3.46
N ASN A 146 -3.00 9.95 4.75
CA ASN A 146 -4.33 9.87 5.33
C ASN A 146 -5.15 11.11 4.92
N CYS A 147 -6.47 10.98 4.86
CA CYS A 147 -7.37 12.11 4.70
C CYS A 147 -7.19 13.11 5.84
N ALA A 148 -7.19 14.41 5.52
CA ALA A 148 -7.10 15.48 6.52
C ALA A 148 -8.29 15.46 7.49
N ASN A 149 -9.48 15.07 7.01
CA ASN A 149 -10.63 14.80 7.87
C ASN A 149 -10.32 13.63 8.82
N LEU A 150 -10.30 13.92 10.13
CA LEU A 150 -10.04 12.96 11.19
C LEU A 150 -11.03 11.80 11.23
N ASP A 151 -12.30 12.09 10.97
CA ASP A 151 -13.39 11.11 10.98
C ASP A 151 -13.27 10.13 9.81
N CYS A 152 -12.80 10.62 8.66
CA CYS A 152 -12.55 9.77 7.50
C CYS A 152 -11.26 8.95 7.65
N ASN A 153 -10.14 9.64 7.88
CA ASN A 153 -8.80 9.07 8.01
C ASN A 153 -8.36 8.08 6.91
N LEU A 154 -9.04 8.04 5.76
CA LEU A 154 -8.75 7.13 4.66
C LEU A 154 -7.29 7.29 4.21
N LEU A 155 -6.55 6.19 4.10
CA LEU A 155 -5.20 6.19 3.53
C LEU A 155 -5.29 6.00 2.03
N PHE A 156 -4.85 6.97 1.24
CA PHE A 156 -4.93 6.95 -0.23
C PHE A 156 -3.68 7.53 -0.88
N LEU A 157 -3.46 7.18 -2.14
CA LEU A 157 -2.37 7.69 -2.97
C LEU A 157 -2.87 8.92 -3.74
N CYS A 158 -2.13 10.03 -3.67
CA CYS A 158 -2.56 11.29 -4.26
C CYS A 158 -1.42 12.02 -4.96
N CYS A 159 -1.68 12.65 -6.11
CA CYS A 159 -0.73 13.56 -6.74
C CYS A 159 -0.65 14.89 -5.97
N THR A 160 0.45 15.63 -6.16
CA THR A 160 0.68 16.90 -5.46
C THR A 160 -0.43 17.93 -5.71
N GLU A 161 -0.96 18.01 -6.93
CA GLU A 161 -2.02 18.96 -7.27
C GLU A 161 -3.33 18.65 -6.54
N CYS A 162 -3.82 17.41 -6.58
CA CYS A 162 -5.02 17.05 -5.83
C CYS A 162 -4.86 17.17 -4.31
N VAL A 163 -3.63 17.06 -3.77
CA VAL A 163 -3.38 17.38 -2.36
C VAL A 163 -3.62 18.85 -2.06
N LYS A 164 -3.19 19.76 -2.94
CA LYS A 164 -3.44 21.20 -2.81
C LYS A 164 -4.92 21.50 -2.98
N ASP A 165 -5.53 21.04 -4.08
CA ASP A 165 -6.91 21.33 -4.45
C ASP A 165 -7.91 20.88 -3.37
N LEU A 166 -7.70 19.67 -2.82
CA LEU A 166 -8.57 19.12 -1.79
C LEU A 166 -8.08 19.36 -0.36
N ARG A 167 -7.08 20.24 -0.15
CA ARG A 167 -6.51 20.52 1.19
C ARG A 167 -6.20 19.23 1.97
N GLY A 168 -5.60 18.24 1.29
CA GLY A 168 -5.25 16.94 1.88
C GLY A 168 -6.43 15.99 2.17
N CYS A 169 -7.65 16.32 1.74
CA CYS A 169 -8.82 15.45 1.86
C CYS A 169 -8.93 14.47 0.68
N CYS A 170 -9.66 13.37 0.89
CA CYS A 170 -9.92 12.39 -0.18
C CYS A 170 -11.07 12.78 -1.11
N SER A 171 -11.87 13.78 -0.75
CA SER A 171 -13.04 14.27 -1.49
C SER A 171 -13.42 15.69 -1.05
N LEU A 172 -14.23 16.37 -1.85
CA LEU A 172 -14.81 17.69 -1.53
C LEU A 172 -15.64 17.64 -0.24
N ASN A 173 -16.42 16.58 -0.03
CA ASN A 173 -17.23 16.42 1.20
C ASN A 173 -16.35 16.42 2.47
N CYS A 174 -15.18 15.77 2.40
CA CYS A 174 -14.26 15.76 3.53
C CYS A 174 -13.63 17.13 3.80
N MET A 175 -13.59 18.06 2.84
CA MET A 175 -13.02 19.40 3.05
C MET A 175 -13.86 20.31 3.94
N SER A 176 -15.13 19.96 4.15
CA SER A 176 -16.06 20.71 4.99
C SER A 176 -16.27 20.06 6.36
N ALA A 177 -15.50 19.02 6.69
CA ALA A 177 -15.62 18.33 7.96
C ALA A 177 -15.16 19.24 9.13
N PRO A 178 -15.77 19.12 10.32
CA PRO A 178 -15.43 19.96 11.47
C PRO A 178 -14.01 19.70 12.02
N ARG A 179 -13.49 18.47 11.83
CA ARG A 179 -12.20 18.06 12.39
C ARG A 179 -11.19 17.83 11.27
N LEU A 180 -10.53 18.90 10.85
CA LEU A 180 -9.50 18.87 9.81
C LEU A 180 -8.10 19.03 10.37
N ARG A 181 -7.17 18.26 9.83
CA ARG A 181 -5.73 18.43 10.06
C ARG A 181 -5.15 19.38 8.99
N PRO A 182 -4.09 20.15 9.31
CA PRO A 182 -3.46 21.04 8.35
C PRO A 182 -2.80 20.25 7.21
N VAL A 183 -2.71 20.83 6.01
CA VAL A 183 -2.01 20.17 4.90
C VAL A 183 -0.52 20.07 5.23
N LEU A 184 -0.04 18.84 5.45
CA LEU A 184 1.38 18.64 5.74
C LEU A 184 2.23 18.78 4.48
N PRO A 185 3.42 19.41 4.56
CA PRO A 185 4.35 19.48 3.44
C PRO A 185 4.98 18.10 3.17
N GLY A 186 5.21 17.81 1.89
CA GLY A 186 5.90 16.59 1.46
C GLY A 186 5.25 15.28 1.92
N HIS A 187 6.09 14.37 2.44
CA HIS A 187 5.73 12.98 2.79
C HIS A 187 5.41 12.76 4.28
N GLN A 188 5.10 13.83 5.01
CA GLN A 188 4.84 13.71 6.44
C GLN A 188 3.52 12.99 6.72
N ARG A 189 3.52 12.19 7.79
CA ARG A 189 2.31 11.55 8.33
C ARG A 189 1.66 12.44 9.38
N TYR A 190 0.33 12.42 9.43
CA TYR A 190 -0.40 13.03 10.53
C TYR A 190 0.01 12.44 11.87
N LYS A 191 0.29 13.34 12.81
CA LYS A 191 0.53 13.03 14.22
C LYS A 191 -0.80 12.76 14.93
N LYS A 192 -0.76 12.48 16.24
CA LYS A 192 -1.97 12.27 17.04
C LYS A 192 -2.81 13.55 17.09
N TRP A 193 -4.14 13.40 17.19
CA TRP A 193 -5.11 14.50 17.12
C TRP A 193 -4.79 15.66 18.06
N TYR A 194 -4.40 15.38 19.31
CA TYR A 194 -4.14 16.41 20.31
C TYR A 194 -3.05 17.42 19.91
N ILE A 195 -2.20 17.08 18.92
CA ILE A 195 -1.18 17.99 18.39
C ILE A 195 -1.80 19.05 17.47
N TYR A 196 -2.98 18.79 16.92
CA TYR A 196 -3.68 19.68 15.98
C TYR A 196 -4.83 20.44 16.62
N ARG A 197 -5.38 19.94 17.73
CA ARG A 197 -6.52 20.55 18.43
C ARG A 197 -6.30 22.02 18.75
N ASP A 198 -5.09 22.36 19.20
CA ASP A 198 -4.79 23.69 19.73
C ASP A 198 -4.26 24.65 18.63
N LEU A 199 -4.00 24.16 17.42
CA LEU A 199 -3.56 24.97 16.27
C LEU A 199 -4.70 25.80 15.65
N GLY A 200 -5.96 25.43 15.89
CA GLY A 200 -7.13 26.13 15.37
C GLY A 200 -7.45 27.46 16.06
N MET A 201 -6.84 27.76 17.21
CA MET A 201 -7.13 28.96 18.00
C MET A 201 -6.24 30.17 17.65
N HIS A 202 -5.27 30.00 16.74
CA HIS A 202 -4.35 31.08 16.34
C HIS A 202 -4.65 31.72 14.98
N ASN A 203 -5.54 31.13 14.18
CA ASN A 203 -5.90 31.67 12.84
C ASN A 203 -7.17 32.53 12.84
N GLU A 204 -7.84 32.72 13.98
CA GLU A 204 -8.99 33.63 14.12
C GLU A 204 -8.61 35.04 14.65
N LEU A 205 -7.33 35.28 14.96
CA LEU A 205 -6.83 36.56 15.50
C LEU A 205 -6.10 37.45 14.46
N GLN A 206 -6.29 37.19 13.17
CA GLN A 206 -5.85 38.08 12.09
C GLN A 206 -7.02 38.40 11.15
N CYS A 207 -8.00 39.15 11.69
CA CYS A 207 -8.88 40.02 10.92
C CYS A 207 -8.76 41.44 11.49
#